data_AF-A0A443PER1-F1
#
_entry.id   AF-A0A443PER1-F1
#
_cell.length_a   1.000
_cell.length_b   1.000
_cell.length_c   1.000
_cell.angle_alpha   90.00
_cell.angle_beta   90.00
_cell.angle_gamma   90.00
#
_symmetry.space_group_name_H-M   'P 1'
#
loop_
_entity.id
_entity.type
_entity.pdbx_description
1 polymer ?
#
loop_
_entity_poly.entity_id
_entity_poly.type
_entity_poly.pdbx_seq_one_letter_code
_entity_poly.pdbx_strand_id
1 'polypeptide(L)'
;MSNLSLGHGMKRREVGAMKDCIKTVSDSIDQLHRSLKKMEHLGGPELEFQISDIRTWVSAALTDDDTCMDGFEGNAVNEGIKSIVRRHVLKVARLTSNALALVTNLA
;
A
#
# COMPACT_ATOMS: atom_id res chain seq x y z
N MET A 1 -16.49 -1.25 0.68
CA MET A 1 -16.00 -0.52 -0.50
C MET A 1 -16.51 0.91 -0.41
N SER A 2 -15.63 1.86 -0.13
CA SER A 2 -16.02 3.26 0.07
C SER A 2 -16.57 3.84 -1.23
N ASN A 3 -17.81 4.33 -1.20
CA ASN A 3 -18.36 5.15 -2.27
C ASN A 3 -17.51 6.42 -2.34
N LEU A 4 -16.60 6.48 -3.31
CA LEU A 4 -16.07 7.74 -3.79
C LEU A 4 -17.27 8.53 -4.29
N SER A 5 -17.83 9.39 -3.45
CA SER A 5 -18.62 10.51 -3.92
C SER A 5 -17.68 11.30 -4.83
N LEU A 6 -17.79 11.04 -6.13
CA LEU A 6 -17.19 11.82 -7.20
C LEU A 6 -17.53 13.27 -6.88
N GLY A 7 -16.58 13.98 -6.28
CA GLY A 7 -16.71 15.41 -6.10
C GLY A 7 -17.02 15.97 -7.48
N HIS A 8 -18.14 16.69 -7.60
CA HIS A 8 -18.45 17.45 -8.80
C HIS A 8 -17.21 18.31 -9.10
N GLY A 9 -16.41 17.94 -10.11
CA GLY A 9 -15.15 18.62 -10.43
C GLY A 9 -13.96 17.75 -10.84
N MET A 10 -13.95 16.43 -10.61
CA MET A 10 -12.84 15.58 -11.07
C MET A 10 -12.95 15.19 -12.56
N LYS A 11 -11.82 15.25 -13.28
CA LYS A 11 -11.69 14.77 -14.66
C LYS A 11 -11.70 13.24 -14.70
N ARG A 12 -12.14 12.65 -15.81
CA ARG A 12 -12.17 11.19 -16.01
C ARG A 12 -10.83 10.49 -15.68
N ARG A 13 -9.70 11.11 -16.02
CA ARG A 13 -8.36 10.58 -15.72
C ARG A 13 -8.09 10.53 -14.21
N GLU A 14 -8.50 11.56 -13.47
CA GLU A 14 -8.34 11.64 -12.01
C GLU A 14 -9.19 10.59 -11.31
N VAL A 15 -10.40 10.33 -11.85
CA VAL A 15 -11.27 9.24 -11.37
C VAL A 15 -10.63 7.87 -11.59
N GLY A 16 -10.03 7.64 -12.76
CA GLY A 16 -9.30 6.41 -13.07
C GLY A 16 -8.15 6.19 -12.08
N ALA A 17 -7.25 7.17 -11.97
CA ALA A 17 -6.12 7.13 -11.05
C ALA A 17 -6.55 6.90 -9.59
N MET A 18 -7.64 7.53 -9.15
CA MET A 18 -8.17 7.33 -7.80
C MET A 18 -8.71 5.91 -7.59
N LYS A 19 -9.42 5.34 -8.57
CA LYS A 19 -9.90 3.96 -8.47
C LYS A 19 -8.74 2.97 -8.41
N ASP A 20 -7.73 3.17 -9.26
CA ASP A 20 -6.54 2.32 -9.30
C ASP A 20 -5.77 2.41 -7.98
N CYS A 21 -5.58 3.61 -7.44
CA CYS A 21 -4.95 3.77 -6.13
C CYS A 21 -5.74 3.14 -4.98
N ILE A 22 -7.07 3.28 -4.95
CA ILE A 22 -7.88 2.61 -3.92
C ILE A 22 -7.70 1.09 -4.01
N LYS A 23 -7.63 0.55 -5.23
CA LYS A 23 -7.39 -0.87 -5.43
C LYS A 23 -6.03 -1.28 -4.86
N THR A 24 -4.94 -0.63 -5.26
CA THR A 24 -3.60 -1.03 -4.78
C THR A 24 -3.46 -0.83 -3.27
N VAL A 25 -4.01 0.25 -2.70
CA VAL A 25 -4.02 0.42 -1.23
C VAL A 25 -4.85 -0.65 -0.53
N SER A 26 -5.93 -1.14 -1.15
CA SER A 26 -6.70 -2.27 -0.60
C SER A 26 -5.90 -3.57 -0.65
N ASP A 27 -5.18 -3.82 -1.75
CA ASP A 27 -4.29 -4.98 -1.90
C ASP A 27 -3.14 -4.94 -0.87
N SER A 28 -2.55 -3.75 -0.63
CA SER A 28 -1.57 -3.47 0.44
C SER A 28 -2.12 -3.83 1.83
N ILE A 29 -3.35 -3.41 2.15
CA ILE A 29 -4.02 -3.76 3.41
C ILE A 29 -4.19 -5.28 3.57
N ASP A 30 -4.61 -5.98 2.51
CA ASP A 30 -4.80 -7.43 2.55
C ASP A 30 -3.46 -8.18 2.76
N GLN A 31 -2.39 -7.71 2.13
CA GLN A 31 -1.04 -8.25 2.32
C GLN A 31 -0.53 -8.01 3.75
N LEU A 32 -0.74 -6.81 4.31
CA LEU A 32 -0.40 -6.52 5.70
C LEU A 32 -1.22 -7.38 6.69
N HIS A 33 -2.50 -7.63 6.42
CA HIS A 33 -3.29 -8.56 7.23
C HIS A 33 -2.77 -10.00 7.18
N ARG A 34 -2.31 -10.46 6.01
CA ARG A 34 -1.68 -11.79 5.88
C ARG A 34 -0.39 -11.87 6.70
N SER A 35 0.43 -10.82 6.65
CA SER A 35 1.63 -10.69 7.47
C SER A 35 1.32 -10.82 8.96
N LEU A 36 0.34 -10.06 9.46
CA LEU A 36 -0.08 -10.12 10.87
C LEU A 36 -0.55 -11.52 11.28
N LYS A 37 -1.41 -12.16 10.47
CA LYS A 37 -1.89 -13.52 10.73
C LYS A 37 -0.76 -14.56 10.79
N LYS A 38 0.27 -14.41 9.95
CA LYS A 38 1.45 -15.28 10.01
C LYS A 38 2.29 -14.97 11.25
N MET A 39 2.43 -13.70 11.63
CA MET A 39 3.14 -13.29 12.85
C MET A 39 2.56 -13.90 14.13
N GLU A 40 1.24 -14.05 14.22
CA GLU A 40 0.55 -14.71 15.35
C GLU A 40 0.99 -16.17 15.56
N HIS A 41 1.50 -16.82 14.52
CA HIS A 41 1.88 -18.24 14.52
C HIS A 41 3.37 -18.45 14.24
N LEU A 42 4.20 -17.41 14.46
CA LEU A 42 5.65 -17.49 14.24
C LEU A 42 6.30 -18.50 15.19
N GLY A 43 7.12 -19.39 14.64
CA GLY A 43 7.93 -20.33 15.40
C GLY A 43 8.04 -21.71 14.76
N GLY A 44 8.72 -22.61 15.48
CA GLY A 44 8.94 -23.98 15.03
C GLY A 44 10.01 -24.10 13.92
N PRO A 45 10.12 -25.29 13.30
CA PRO A 45 11.18 -25.59 12.33
C PRO A 45 11.15 -24.74 11.06
N GLU A 46 10.01 -24.10 10.76
CA GLU A 46 9.79 -23.34 9.53
C GLU A 46 9.95 -21.81 9.73
N LEU A 47 10.50 -21.38 10.87
CA LEU A 47 10.57 -19.97 11.26
C LEU A 47 11.15 -19.06 10.15
N GLU A 48 12.28 -19.45 9.55
CA GLU A 48 12.91 -18.68 8.47
C GLU A 48 11.99 -18.52 7.25
N PHE A 49 11.27 -19.60 6.89
CA PHE A 49 10.31 -19.58 5.79
C PHE A 49 9.10 -18.70 6.11
N GLN A 50 8.60 -18.74 7.34
CA GLN A 50 7.52 -17.89 7.81
C GLN A 50 7.91 -16.40 7.79
N ILE A 51 9.14 -16.06 8.21
CA ILE A 51 9.67 -14.70 8.12
C ILE A 51 9.81 -14.27 6.66
N SER A 52 10.25 -15.16 5.76
CA SER A 52 10.33 -14.89 4.32
C SER A 52 8.96 -14.61 3.69
N ASP A 53 7.92 -15.35 4.08
CA ASP A 53 6.53 -15.08 3.65
C ASP A 53 6.08 -13.68 4.07
N ILE A 54 6.29 -13.33 5.35
CA ILE A 54 5.94 -12.01 5.89
C ILE A 54 6.71 -10.92 5.14
N ARG A 55 8.03 -11.09 4.94
CA ARG A 55 8.86 -10.13 4.20
C ARG A 55 8.31 -9.90 2.80
N THR A 56 7.95 -10.97 2.10
CA THR A 56 7.37 -10.93 0.75
C THR A 56 6.10 -10.07 0.73
N TRP A 57 5.17 -10.31 1.65
CA TRP A 57 3.90 -9.58 1.68
C TRP A 57 4.06 -8.13 2.10
N VAL A 58 4.95 -7.81 3.06
CA VAL A 58 5.21 -6.41 3.42
C VAL A 58 5.93 -5.66 2.29
N SER A 59 6.85 -6.30 1.56
CA SER A 59 7.46 -5.69 0.36
C SER A 59 6.46 -5.47 -0.77
N ALA A 60 5.53 -6.41 -0.97
CA ALA A 60 4.43 -6.23 -1.92
C ALA A 60 3.56 -5.02 -1.52
N ALA A 61 3.27 -4.85 -0.22
CA ALA A 61 2.42 -3.75 0.25
C ALA A 61 3.06 -2.39 -0.02
N LEU A 62 4.39 -2.31 0.16
CA LEU A 62 5.15 -1.09 -0.16
C LEU A 62 5.13 -0.80 -1.67
N THR A 63 5.21 -1.84 -2.51
CA THR A 63 5.13 -1.72 -3.97
C THR A 63 3.75 -1.21 -4.41
N ASP A 64 2.69 -1.67 -3.76
CA ASP A 64 1.31 -1.24 -4.03
C ASP A 64 1.07 0.22 -3.60
N ASP A 65 1.68 0.65 -2.49
CA ASP A 65 1.68 2.05 -2.05
C ASP A 65 2.38 2.95 -3.09
N ASP A 66 3.56 2.53 -3.59
CA ASP A 66 4.29 3.25 -4.65
C ASP A 66 3.49 3.28 -5.97
N THR A 67 2.90 2.16 -6.37
CA THR A 67 2.07 2.06 -7.58
C THR A 67 0.86 3.00 -7.53
N CYS A 68 0.25 3.19 -6.36
CA CYS A 68 -0.80 4.21 -6.21
C CYS A 68 -0.28 5.60 -6.58
N MET A 69 0.94 5.97 -6.14
CA MET A 69 1.50 7.30 -6.41
C MET A 69 1.83 7.50 -7.89
N ASP A 70 2.33 6.46 -8.56
CA ASP A 70 2.66 6.46 -9.99
C ASP A 70 1.43 6.79 -10.86
N GLY A 71 0.24 6.35 -10.43
CA GLY A 71 -1.03 6.65 -11.09
C GLY A 71 -1.37 8.16 -11.19
N PHE A 72 -0.74 9.00 -10.37
CA PHE A 72 -0.94 10.46 -10.36
C PHE A 72 0.25 11.25 -10.92
N GLU A 73 1.21 10.59 -11.57
CA GLU A 73 2.31 11.27 -12.25
C GLU A 73 1.88 12.02 -13.51
N GLY A 74 2.68 13.02 -13.89
CA GLY A 74 2.44 13.91 -15.03
C GLY A 74 1.46 15.07 -14.76
N ASN A 75 1.27 15.90 -15.77
CA ASN A 75 0.57 17.19 -15.67
C ASN A 75 -0.95 17.10 -15.93
N ALA A 76 -1.47 15.90 -16.15
CA ALA A 76 -2.86 15.68 -16.55
C ALA A 76 -3.82 15.52 -15.34
N VAL A 77 -3.27 15.45 -14.14
CA VAL A 77 -3.97 15.36 -12.86
C VAL A 77 -3.81 16.71 -12.15
N ASN A 78 -4.88 17.20 -11.52
CA ASN A 78 -4.82 18.39 -10.68
C ASN A 78 -3.80 18.23 -9.52
N GLU A 79 -2.91 19.21 -9.37
CA GLU A 79 -1.87 19.21 -8.34
C GLU A 79 -2.41 19.14 -6.90
N GLY A 80 -3.59 19.71 -6.65
CA GLY A 80 -4.26 19.61 -5.35
C GLY A 80 -4.66 18.17 -5.01
N ILE A 81 -5.25 17.45 -5.98
CA ILE A 81 -5.60 16.03 -5.83
C ILE A 81 -4.34 15.20 -5.61
N LYS A 82 -3.32 15.39 -6.45
CA LYS A 82 -2.03 14.70 -6.34
C LYS A 82 -1.39 14.91 -4.97
N SER A 83 -1.40 16.14 -4.47
CA SER A 83 -0.86 16.49 -3.16
C SER A 83 -1.62 15.82 -2.00
N ILE A 84 -2.95 15.76 -2.08
CA ILE A 84 -3.78 15.06 -1.07
C ILE A 84 -3.43 13.57 -1.06
N VAL A 85 -3.48 12.90 -2.20
CA VAL A 85 -3.19 11.46 -2.30
C VAL A 85 -1.78 11.16 -1.82
N ARG A 86 -0.78 11.90 -2.32
CA ARG A 86 0.62 11.74 -1.93
C ARG A 86 0.82 11.85 -0.42
N ARG A 87 0.16 12.80 0.27
CA ARG A 87 0.29 12.92 1.73
C ARG A 87 -0.21 11.69 2.47
N HIS A 88 -1.33 11.11 2.05
CA HIS A 88 -1.89 9.91 2.67
C HIS A 88 -1.04 8.68 2.38
N VAL A 89 -0.69 8.46 1.12
CA VAL A 89 0.03 7.26 0.67
C VAL A 89 1.46 7.24 1.20
N LEU A 90 2.17 8.37 1.21
CA LEU A 90 3.50 8.43 1.82
C LEU A 90 3.49 8.11 3.32
N LYS A 91 2.39 8.42 4.03
CA LYS A 91 2.28 8.03 5.44
C LYS A 91 2.16 6.52 5.57
N VAL A 92 1.37 5.88 4.72
CA VAL A 92 1.22 4.41 4.69
C VAL A 92 2.54 3.76 4.30
N ALA A 93 3.15 4.17 3.18
CA ALA A 93 4.44 3.66 2.71
C ALA A 93 5.55 3.74 3.76
N ARG A 94 5.60 4.83 4.55
CA ARG A 94 6.56 4.95 5.68
C ARG A 94 6.30 3.91 6.77
N LEU A 95 5.04 3.67 7.13
CA LEU A 95 4.69 2.64 8.12
C LEU A 95 5.00 1.24 7.58
N THR A 96 4.68 0.97 6.32
CA THR A 96 5.01 -0.27 5.62
C THR A 96 6.52 -0.51 5.56
N SER A 97 7.29 0.53 5.23
CA SER A 97 8.75 0.49 5.22
C SER A 97 9.35 0.23 6.61
N ASN A 98 8.82 0.86 7.66
CA ASN A 98 9.22 0.57 9.04
C ASN A 98 8.93 -0.89 9.41
N ALA A 99 7.75 -1.41 9.05
CA ALA A 99 7.40 -2.81 9.28
C ALA A 99 8.35 -3.75 8.53
N LEU A 100 8.70 -3.44 7.27
CA LEU A 100 9.64 -4.23 6.48
C LEU A 100 11.02 -4.26 7.12
N ALA A 101 11.49 -3.12 7.63
CA ALA A 101 12.76 -3.04 8.35
C ALA A 101 12.75 -3.93 9.59
N LEU A 102 11.68 -3.89 10.40
CA LEU A 102 11.54 -4.74 11.58
C LEU A 102 11.55 -6.23 11.20
N VAL A 103 10.74 -6.64 10.22
CA VAL A 103 10.67 -8.04 9.75
C VAL A 103 12.01 -8.52 9.21
N THR A 104 12.74 -7.66 8.50
CA THR A 104 14.06 -8.01 7.96
C THR A 104 15.09 -8.28 9.07
N ASN A 105 14.92 -7.67 10.25
CA ASN A 105 15.77 -7.89 11.42
C ASN A 105 15.27 -9.02 12.34
N LEU A 106 14.18 -9.72 11.99
CA LEU A 106 13.74 -10.93 12.70
C LEU A 106 14.47 -12.20 12.22
N ALA A 107 15.09 -12.13 11.05
CA ALA A 107 15.90 -13.20 10.46
C ALA A 107 17.30 -13.25 11.09
#